data_AF-A0AAN1NVV0-F1
#
_entry.id   AF-A0AAN1NVV0-F1
#
_cell.length_a   1.000
_cell.length_b   1.000
_cell.length_c   1.000
_cell.angle_alpha   90.00
_cell.angle_beta   90.00
_cell.angle_gamma   90.00
#
_symmetry.space_group_name_H-M   'P 1'
#
loop_
_entity.id
_entity.type
_entity.pdbx_description
1 polymer ?
#
loop_
_entity_poly.entity_id
_entity_poly.type
_entity_poly.pdbx_seq_one_letter_code
_entity_poly.pdbx_strand_id
1 'polypeptide(L)'
;MSSFTGIIIAGVEVHEFTIRYDRWFFRKCDRIIESKPGEAANIYNLFYGFRTTVAKIRERMAHAGYDLDECDRYFDLSLMKMLSTMQNEIDRLNDQSDEYAVAGTGNRRARLHKRVYSKFVKAVKETELRDWIAAFPEAVELKNSAKEHYSDGPWWSDLSENPLVNAMLSYVPTYSNYPSTGVFNFPGPDWEQFVVAFLASCPDGALCELNVAELLNEDDEDNFEDVAEISEMETWPHKNCRASIQDILDLSSSQPKNHSLQSMCYASIITAMEAYLGDILKREIFSRPTVKQRFVESYQPFKDKKITISDLYDQLSRIDTDIKDALDGMSLHKMDTAKNIFSKTLLTEFPPSSLPLLGAAVKRRHDIVHRNGRNKDGELLPTGQNEVTELAQQVQLFTQNIDAQILERMQQDIDKELE
;
A
#
# COMPACT_ATOMS: atom_id res chain seq x y z
N MET A 1 3.55 16.35 17.02
CA MET A 1 2.56 15.32 16.71
C MET A 1 3.36 14.22 16.06
N SER A 2 3.54 13.11 16.76
CA SER A 2 4.05 11.88 16.16
C SER A 2 3.00 11.41 15.16
N SER A 3 3.43 11.08 13.95
CA SER A 3 2.59 10.43 12.95
C SER A 3 2.37 9.00 13.38
N PHE A 4 1.13 8.56 13.41
CA PHE A 4 0.75 7.25 13.92
C PHE A 4 -0.13 6.54 12.89
N THR A 5 0.19 5.29 12.59
CA THR A 5 -0.70 4.39 11.85
C THR A 5 -0.92 3.15 12.68
N GLY A 6 -2.13 2.62 12.68
CA GLY A 6 -2.49 1.47 13.49
C GLY A 6 -3.25 0.41 12.70
N ILE A 7 -3.16 -0.81 13.19
CA ILE A 7 -4.03 -1.91 12.75
C ILE A 7 -5.32 -1.81 13.55
N ILE A 8 -6.42 -1.61 12.83
CA ILE A 8 -7.76 -1.53 13.39
C ILE A 8 -8.53 -2.80 13.00
N ILE A 9 -9.06 -3.51 13.98
CA ILE A 9 -9.86 -4.73 13.79
C ILE A 9 -11.24 -4.47 14.38
N ALA A 10 -12.29 -4.57 13.56
CA ALA A 10 -13.66 -4.31 13.98
C ALA A 10 -13.85 -2.97 14.73
N GLY A 11 -13.09 -1.93 14.33
CA GLY A 11 -13.13 -0.60 14.94
C GLY A 11 -12.26 -0.44 16.21
N VAL A 12 -11.47 -1.45 16.57
CA VAL A 12 -10.54 -1.41 17.72
C VAL A 12 -9.11 -1.37 17.21
N GLU A 13 -8.35 -0.35 17.58
CA GLU A 13 -6.91 -0.30 17.31
C GLU A 13 -6.18 -1.32 18.19
N VAL A 14 -5.53 -2.31 17.57
CA VAL A 14 -4.87 -3.42 18.27
C VAL A 14 -3.34 -3.29 18.28
N HIS A 15 -2.79 -2.49 17.38
CA HIS A 15 -1.35 -2.26 17.25
C HIS A 15 -1.10 -0.89 16.61
N GLU A 16 -0.03 -0.21 17.02
CA GLU A 16 0.34 1.13 16.57
C GLU A 16 1.80 1.17 16.09
N PHE A 17 2.02 1.84 14.97
CA PHE A 17 3.32 2.10 14.36
C PHE A 17 3.64 3.60 14.40
N THR A 18 4.89 3.93 14.70
CA THR A 18 5.33 5.32 14.95
C THR A 18 6.33 5.86 13.93
N ILE A 19 7.03 4.99 13.20
CA ILE A 19 8.12 5.39 12.28
C ILE A 19 8.01 4.69 10.94
N ARG A 20 7.75 3.37 10.94
CA ARG A 20 7.51 2.55 9.75
C ARG A 20 6.38 1.59 10.06
N TYR A 21 5.54 1.33 9.08
CA TYR A 21 4.53 0.30 9.17
C TYR A 21 5.06 -1.03 8.63
N ASP A 22 4.52 -2.12 9.16
CA ASP A 22 4.59 -3.43 8.55
C ASP A 22 3.22 -3.72 7.92
N ARG A 23 3.20 -4.27 6.69
CA ARG A 23 1.94 -4.69 6.06
C ARG A 23 1.25 -5.81 6.84
N TRP A 24 1.96 -6.50 7.73
CA TRP A 24 1.43 -7.59 8.53
C TRP A 24 0.79 -8.66 7.62
N PHE A 25 -0.41 -9.16 7.96
CA PHE A 25 -1.14 -10.13 7.13
C PHE A 25 -1.96 -9.49 5.99
N PHE A 26 -1.78 -8.20 5.70
CA PHE A 26 -2.34 -7.59 4.49
C PHE A 26 -1.50 -7.93 3.24
N ARG A 27 -2.16 -8.01 2.08
CA ARG A 27 -1.55 -8.25 0.76
C ARG A 27 -1.75 -7.04 -0.15
N LYS A 28 -1.07 -6.96 -1.30
CA LYS A 28 -1.24 -5.81 -2.21
C LYS A 28 -2.65 -5.70 -2.77
N CYS A 29 -3.37 -6.82 -2.87
CA CYS A 29 -4.78 -6.85 -3.25
C CYS A 29 -5.73 -6.21 -2.22
N ASP A 30 -5.29 -5.98 -0.98
CA ASP A 30 -6.09 -5.31 0.04
C ASP A 30 -5.90 -3.78 0.02
N ARG A 31 -5.06 -3.25 -0.87
CA ARG A 31 -4.82 -1.81 -1.01
C ARG A 31 -6.06 -1.09 -1.52
N ILE A 32 -6.47 -0.03 -0.82
CA ILE A 32 -7.62 0.81 -1.15
C ILE A 32 -7.24 2.28 -0.99
N ILE A 33 -7.74 3.10 -1.91
CA ILE A 33 -7.78 4.56 -1.78
C ILE A 33 -9.25 4.97 -1.74
N GLU A 34 -9.69 5.58 -0.65
CA GLU A 34 -11.06 6.07 -0.49
C GLU A 34 -11.06 7.45 0.16
N SER A 35 -11.80 8.40 -0.42
CA SER A 35 -12.04 9.71 0.21
C SER A 35 -13.38 9.71 0.95
N LYS A 36 -13.45 10.42 2.08
CA LYS A 36 -14.74 10.62 2.75
C LYS A 36 -15.72 11.35 1.82
N PRO A 37 -16.97 10.87 1.66
CA PRO A 37 -17.96 11.51 0.82
C PRO A 37 -18.22 12.97 1.25
N GLY A 38 -18.05 13.92 0.32
CA GLY A 38 -18.42 15.33 0.52
C GLY A 38 -17.36 16.21 1.18
N GLU A 39 -16.16 15.70 1.48
CA GLU A 39 -15.04 16.49 2.01
C GLU A 39 -13.90 16.56 1.00
N ALA A 40 -13.16 17.69 0.99
CA ALA A 40 -11.98 17.83 0.15
C ALA A 40 -10.90 16.83 0.60
N ALA A 41 -10.33 16.09 -0.35
CA ALA A 41 -9.28 15.12 -0.08
C ALA A 41 -8.08 15.84 0.58
N ASN A 42 -7.79 15.46 1.82
CA ASN A 42 -6.58 15.80 2.53
C ASN A 42 -6.14 14.56 3.32
N ILE A 43 -4.93 14.58 3.88
CA ILE A 43 -4.36 13.43 4.61
C ILE A 43 -5.25 12.92 5.76
N TYR A 44 -6.14 13.77 6.30
CA TYR A 44 -7.03 13.44 7.42
C TYR A 44 -8.36 12.83 6.99
N ASN A 45 -8.71 12.95 5.71
CA ASN A 45 -9.99 12.55 5.13
C ASN A 45 -9.87 11.54 3.99
N LEU A 46 -8.64 11.08 3.73
CA LEU A 46 -8.31 10.05 2.77
C LEU A 46 -7.93 8.79 3.53
N PHE A 47 -8.67 7.70 3.31
CA PHE A 47 -8.21 6.37 3.65
C PHE A 47 -7.24 5.95 2.56
N TYR A 48 -5.99 5.75 2.94
CA TYR A 48 -4.94 5.33 2.03
C TYR A 48 -4.19 4.19 2.71
N GLY A 49 -4.55 2.96 2.38
CA GLY A 49 -4.08 1.83 3.15
C GLY A 49 -4.71 0.50 2.79
N PHE A 50 -4.56 -0.47 3.68
CA PHE A 50 -5.00 -1.83 3.46
C PHE A 50 -6.31 -2.08 4.18
N ARG A 51 -7.28 -2.71 3.51
CA ARG A 51 -8.56 -3.10 4.10
C ARG A 51 -8.98 -4.47 3.59
N THR A 52 -9.33 -5.34 4.53
CA THR A 52 -9.84 -6.69 4.21
C THR A 52 -10.78 -7.16 5.33
N THR A 53 -11.25 -8.40 5.28
CA THR A 53 -12.16 -8.94 6.29
C THR A 53 -11.44 -9.74 7.38
N VAL A 54 -12.07 -9.83 8.56
CA VAL A 54 -11.65 -10.69 9.67
C VAL A 54 -11.42 -12.13 9.21
N ALA A 55 -12.32 -12.68 8.39
CA ALA A 55 -12.18 -14.04 7.88
C ALA A 55 -10.87 -14.26 7.11
N LYS A 56 -10.51 -13.32 6.22
CA LYS A 56 -9.28 -13.41 5.41
C LYS A 56 -8.02 -13.27 6.27
N ILE A 57 -8.00 -12.33 7.21
CA ILE A 57 -6.85 -12.17 8.12
C ILE A 57 -6.67 -13.43 8.98
N ARG A 58 -7.76 -13.97 9.54
CA ARG A 58 -7.72 -15.19 10.37
C ARG A 58 -7.19 -16.39 9.58
N GLU A 59 -7.62 -16.57 8.33
CA GLU A 59 -7.09 -17.60 7.44
C GLU A 59 -5.58 -17.43 7.21
N ARG A 60 -5.12 -16.21 6.89
CA ARG A 60 -3.71 -15.91 6.65
C ARG A 60 -2.85 -16.10 7.91
N MET A 61 -3.35 -15.72 9.08
CA MET A 61 -2.71 -15.96 10.37
C MET A 61 -2.54 -17.46 10.64
N ALA A 62 -3.60 -18.26 10.42
CA ALA A 62 -3.54 -19.70 10.58
C ALA A 62 -2.51 -20.36 9.65
N HIS A 63 -2.40 -19.90 8.39
CA HIS A 63 -1.36 -20.37 7.47
C HIS A 63 0.07 -20.05 7.92
N ALA A 64 0.26 -19.00 8.71
CA ALA A 64 1.54 -18.64 9.31
C ALA A 64 1.80 -19.32 10.67
N GLY A 65 0.88 -20.17 11.14
CA GLY A 65 0.98 -20.92 12.39
C GLY A 65 0.19 -20.32 13.56
N TYR A 66 -0.42 -19.15 13.39
CA TYR A 66 -1.21 -18.49 14.43
C TYR A 66 -2.67 -18.94 14.35
N ASP A 67 -3.01 -20.00 15.07
CA ASP A 67 -4.37 -20.53 15.18
C ASP A 67 -4.86 -20.59 16.62
N LEU A 68 -6.16 -20.92 16.80
CA LEU A 68 -6.78 -20.96 18.13
C LEU A 68 -6.20 -22.05 19.03
N ASP A 69 -5.75 -23.18 18.47
CA ASP A 69 -5.18 -24.28 19.25
C ASP A 69 -3.79 -23.92 19.78
N GLU A 70 -3.01 -23.17 19.00
CA GLU A 70 -1.76 -22.56 19.47
C GLU A 70 -2.00 -21.47 20.50
N CYS A 71 -2.97 -20.59 20.25
CA CYS A 71 -3.36 -19.52 21.17
C CYS A 71 -3.75 -20.07 22.54
N ASP A 72 -4.56 -21.13 22.59
CA ASP A 72 -4.99 -21.78 23.84
C ASP A 72 -3.82 -22.31 24.65
N ARG A 73 -2.86 -22.98 24.00
CA ARG A 73 -1.63 -23.48 24.66
C ARG A 73 -0.79 -22.36 25.27
N TYR A 74 -0.65 -21.25 24.56
CA TYR A 74 0.11 -20.10 25.06
C TYR A 74 -0.66 -19.31 26.12
N PHE A 75 -1.98 -19.25 26.02
CA PHE A 75 -2.86 -18.57 26.96
C PHE A 75 -2.71 -19.15 28.37
N ASP A 76 -2.80 -20.47 28.53
CA ASP A 76 -2.70 -21.12 29.85
C ASP A 76 -1.37 -20.83 30.54
N LEU A 77 -0.27 -20.97 29.80
CA LEU A 77 1.07 -20.68 30.31
C LEU A 77 1.22 -19.20 30.69
N SER A 78 0.66 -18.30 29.88
CA SER A 78 0.74 -16.85 30.09
C SER A 78 -0.13 -16.41 31.26
N LEU A 79 -1.34 -16.97 31.40
CA LEU A 79 -2.23 -16.73 32.53
C LEU A 79 -1.59 -17.20 33.84
N MET A 80 -1.00 -18.39 33.86
CA MET A 80 -0.27 -18.90 35.04
C MET A 80 0.87 -17.94 35.46
N LYS A 81 1.68 -17.50 34.50
CA LYS A 81 2.78 -16.56 34.75
C LYS A 81 2.26 -15.21 35.24
N MET A 82 1.24 -14.65 34.58
CA MET A 82 0.58 -13.40 34.95
C MET A 82 0.08 -13.45 36.40
N LEU A 83 -0.65 -14.51 36.76
CA LEU A 83 -1.14 -14.74 38.12
C LEU A 83 0.01 -14.81 39.13
N SER A 84 1.09 -15.53 38.81
CA SER A 84 2.27 -15.61 39.69
C SER A 84 2.94 -14.26 39.90
N THR A 85 3.08 -13.44 38.86
CA THR A 85 3.65 -12.09 38.95
C THR A 85 2.77 -11.18 39.80
N MET A 86 1.45 -11.23 39.62
CA MET A 86 0.52 -10.43 40.41
C MET A 86 0.48 -10.87 41.86
N GLN A 87 0.60 -12.17 42.14
CA GLN A 87 0.68 -12.67 43.51
C GLN A 87 1.97 -12.19 44.20
N ASN A 88 3.11 -12.25 43.51
CA ASN A 88 4.37 -11.71 44.04
C ASN A 88 4.26 -10.21 44.35
N GLU A 89 3.55 -9.42 43.54
CA GLU A 89 3.35 -8.00 43.84
C GLU A 89 2.38 -7.77 45.01
N ILE A 90 1.34 -8.60 45.15
CA ILE A 90 0.48 -8.58 46.34
C ILE A 90 1.30 -8.85 47.61
N ASP A 91 2.20 -9.83 47.56
CA ASP A 91 3.05 -10.22 48.69
C ASP A 91 4.07 -9.13 49.02
N ARG A 92 4.74 -8.55 48.01
CA ARG A 92 5.63 -7.39 48.20
C ARG A 92 4.92 -6.20 48.85
N LEU A 93 3.69 -5.91 48.41
CA LEU A 93 2.89 -4.83 48.99
C LEU A 93 2.45 -5.14 50.43
N ASN A 94 2.33 -6.42 50.81
CA ASN A 94 2.09 -6.82 52.21
C ASN A 94 3.31 -6.49 53.07
N ASP A 95 4.50 -6.94 52.65
CA ASP A 95 5.75 -6.74 53.39
C ASP A 95 6.05 -5.25 53.62
N GLN A 96 5.86 -4.41 52.59
CA GLN A 96 5.99 -2.96 52.71
C GLN A 96 4.95 -2.36 53.66
N SER A 97 3.70 -2.87 53.63
CA SER A 97 2.65 -2.36 54.51
C SER A 97 2.91 -2.66 55.99
N ASP A 98 3.54 -3.79 56.30
CA ASP A 98 3.92 -4.18 57.66
C ASP A 98 5.11 -3.34 58.17
N GLU A 99 6.10 -3.05 57.32
CA GLU A 99 7.25 -2.19 57.67
C GLU A 99 6.82 -0.74 57.99
N TYR A 100 5.88 -0.16 57.22
CA TYR A 100 5.35 1.20 57.46
C TYR A 100 4.23 1.25 58.52
N ALA A 101 3.56 0.14 58.83
CA ALA A 101 2.60 0.06 59.93
C ALA A 101 3.29 0.25 61.30
N VAL A 102 4.55 -0.20 61.44
CA VAL A 102 5.39 0.08 62.62
C VAL A 102 5.74 1.58 62.74
N ALA A 103 5.78 2.32 61.62
CA ALA A 103 6.09 3.74 61.56
C ALA A 103 4.86 4.68 61.56
N GLY A 104 3.64 4.16 61.75
CA GLY A 104 2.41 4.96 61.94
C GLY A 104 1.84 5.65 60.69
N THR A 105 2.42 5.46 59.50
CA THR A 105 1.97 6.06 58.24
C THR A 105 1.66 4.97 57.19
N GLY A 106 0.68 4.12 57.46
CA GLY A 106 0.25 3.08 56.51
C GLY A 106 -0.15 3.66 55.14
N ASN A 107 0.71 3.45 54.13
CA ASN A 107 0.63 4.07 52.82
C ASN A 107 -0.71 3.74 52.12
N ARG A 108 -1.63 4.72 52.06
CA ARG A 108 -2.96 4.60 51.42
C ARG A 108 -2.86 4.11 49.97
N ARG A 109 -1.79 4.46 49.27
CA ARG A 109 -1.51 4.06 47.88
C ARG A 109 -1.23 2.55 47.76
N ALA A 110 -0.40 1.99 48.65
CA ALA A 110 -0.09 0.57 48.66
C ALA A 110 -1.35 -0.30 48.90
N ARG A 111 -2.23 0.12 49.83
CA ARG A 111 -3.52 -0.56 50.06
C ARG A 111 -4.44 -0.51 48.84
N LEU A 112 -4.48 0.62 48.13
CA LEU A 112 -5.27 0.77 46.91
C LEU A 112 -4.74 -0.16 45.81
N HIS A 113 -3.43 -0.16 45.58
CA HIS A 113 -2.79 -1.03 44.58
C HIS A 113 -3.07 -2.51 44.89
N LYS A 114 -2.83 -2.94 46.15
CA LYS A 114 -3.11 -4.32 46.59
C LYS A 114 -4.54 -4.74 46.29
N ARG A 115 -5.51 -3.85 46.55
CA ARG A 115 -6.93 -4.12 46.28
C ARG A 115 -7.20 -4.35 44.79
N VAL A 116 -6.56 -3.57 43.91
CA VAL A 116 -6.69 -3.71 42.45
C VAL A 116 -6.11 -5.04 41.98
N TYR A 117 -4.87 -5.37 42.34
CA TYR A 117 -4.27 -6.67 42.00
C TYR A 117 -5.08 -7.85 42.53
N SER A 118 -5.58 -7.77 43.77
CA SER A 118 -6.41 -8.83 44.37
C SER A 118 -7.74 -9.03 43.64
N LYS A 119 -8.38 -7.93 43.19
CA LYS A 119 -9.59 -8.00 42.37
C LYS A 119 -9.31 -8.64 41.02
N PHE A 120 -8.21 -8.25 40.36
CA PHE A 120 -7.81 -8.80 39.08
C PHE A 120 -7.53 -10.29 39.16
N VAL A 121 -6.67 -10.73 40.09
CA VAL A 121 -6.37 -12.15 40.31
C VAL A 121 -7.66 -12.95 40.53
N LYS A 122 -8.56 -12.45 41.37
CA LYS A 122 -9.84 -13.12 41.64
C LYS A 122 -10.73 -13.24 40.38
N ALA A 123 -10.69 -12.24 39.50
CA ALA A 123 -11.51 -12.21 38.29
C ALA A 123 -10.99 -13.16 37.20
N VAL A 124 -9.68 -13.39 37.11
CA VAL A 124 -9.08 -14.13 35.97
C VAL A 124 -8.59 -15.54 36.32
N LYS A 125 -8.37 -15.87 37.60
CA LYS A 125 -7.69 -17.12 38.02
C LYS A 125 -8.34 -18.44 37.59
N GLU A 126 -9.63 -18.43 37.28
CA GLU A 126 -10.43 -19.62 36.92
C GLU A 126 -11.04 -19.47 35.52
N THR A 127 -10.45 -18.61 34.69
CA THR A 127 -10.92 -18.36 33.31
C THR A 127 -10.14 -19.18 32.31
N GLU A 128 -10.80 -19.56 31.23
CA GLU A 128 -10.22 -20.23 30.07
C GLU A 128 -10.29 -19.30 28.85
N LEU A 129 -9.55 -19.60 27.76
CA LEU A 129 -9.49 -18.76 26.57
C LEU A 129 -10.90 -18.41 26.02
N ARG A 130 -11.81 -19.39 26.00
CA ARG A 130 -13.20 -19.18 25.54
C ARG A 130 -13.96 -18.10 26.32
N ASP A 131 -13.66 -17.94 27.60
CA ASP A 131 -14.33 -16.95 28.45
C ASP A 131 -13.88 -15.53 28.07
N TRP A 132 -12.61 -15.38 27.72
CA TRP A 132 -12.05 -14.12 27.21
C TRP A 132 -12.60 -13.80 25.83
N ILE A 133 -12.66 -14.79 24.93
CA ILE A 133 -13.26 -14.62 23.59
C ILE A 133 -14.71 -14.14 23.70
N ALA A 134 -15.49 -14.75 24.60
CA ALA A 134 -16.88 -14.36 24.84
C ALA A 134 -17.03 -12.97 25.48
N ALA A 135 -16.03 -12.51 26.24
CA ALA A 135 -16.04 -11.23 26.93
C ALA A 135 -15.64 -10.03 26.04
N PHE A 136 -14.92 -10.26 24.92
CA PHE A 136 -14.45 -9.16 24.06
C PHE A 136 -15.55 -8.23 23.54
N PRO A 137 -16.70 -8.70 23.01
CA PRO A 137 -17.71 -7.79 22.46
C PRO A 137 -18.21 -6.77 23.49
N GLU A 138 -18.48 -7.22 24.73
CA GLU A 138 -18.89 -6.35 25.83
C GLU A 138 -17.75 -5.40 26.24
N ALA A 139 -16.51 -5.90 26.32
CA ALA A 139 -15.35 -5.08 26.65
C ALA A 139 -15.12 -3.95 25.62
N VAL A 140 -15.30 -4.23 24.32
CA VAL A 140 -15.19 -3.23 23.25
C VAL A 140 -16.26 -2.15 23.38
N GLU A 141 -17.52 -2.54 23.58
CA GLU A 141 -18.64 -1.60 23.74
C GLU A 141 -18.41 -0.66 24.93
N LEU A 142 -17.99 -1.21 26.07
CA LEU A 142 -17.73 -0.44 27.29
C LEU A 142 -16.48 0.45 27.16
N LYS A 143 -15.42 -0.02 26.50
CA LYS A 143 -14.22 0.80 26.23
C LYS A 143 -14.57 2.04 25.41
N ASN A 144 -15.39 1.86 24.37
CA ASN A 144 -15.75 2.94 23.45
C ASN A 144 -16.74 3.96 24.06
N SER A 145 -17.53 3.56 25.06
CA SER A 145 -18.48 4.44 25.75
C SER A 145 -17.92 5.09 27.03
N ALA A 146 -16.87 4.52 27.61
CA ALA A 146 -16.22 5.06 28.79
C ALA A 146 -15.39 6.31 28.48
N LYS A 147 -15.32 7.24 29.44
CA LYS A 147 -14.35 8.35 29.38
C LYS A 147 -12.94 7.81 29.66
N GLU A 148 -11.95 8.34 28.96
CA GLU A 148 -10.55 8.02 29.23
C GLU A 148 -10.19 8.28 30.69
N HIS A 149 -9.54 7.30 31.30
CA HIS A 149 -9.10 7.35 32.69
C HIS A 149 -7.59 7.51 32.76
N TYR A 150 -7.13 8.71 33.09
CA TYR A 150 -5.71 8.99 33.35
C TYR A 150 -5.41 8.82 34.84
N SER A 151 -4.65 7.79 35.19
CA SER A 151 -4.19 7.52 36.55
C SER A 151 -2.72 7.12 36.55
N ASP A 152 -1.91 7.75 37.40
CA ASP A 152 -0.48 7.45 37.61
C ASP A 152 -0.22 6.11 38.36
N GLY A 153 -1.22 5.23 38.44
CA GLY A 153 -1.13 3.96 39.15
C GLY A 153 -2.26 2.99 38.83
N PRO A 154 -2.14 1.72 39.29
CA PRO A 154 -3.11 0.67 39.04
C PRO A 154 -4.52 1.07 39.45
N TRP A 155 -5.49 0.78 38.60
CA TRP A 155 -6.90 1.09 38.85
C TRP A 155 -7.79 -0.05 38.34
N TRP A 156 -8.98 -0.15 38.93
CA TRP A 156 -9.96 -1.19 38.64
C TRP A 156 -11.18 -0.59 37.95
N SER A 157 -11.58 -1.15 36.81
CA SER A 157 -12.83 -0.81 36.11
C SER A 157 -14.03 -1.48 36.79
N ASP A 158 -15.14 -0.77 36.91
CA ASP A 158 -16.37 -1.28 37.54
C ASP A 158 -17.57 -0.97 36.63
N LEU A 159 -17.41 -1.28 35.34
CA LEU A 159 -18.34 -0.92 34.27
C LEU A 159 -19.28 -2.08 33.89
N SER A 160 -18.90 -3.32 34.21
CA SER A 160 -19.65 -4.53 33.87
C SER A 160 -20.02 -5.32 35.14
N GLU A 161 -21.09 -6.10 35.08
CA GLU A 161 -21.37 -7.12 36.09
C GLU A 161 -20.41 -8.32 35.97
N ASN A 162 -19.79 -8.52 34.80
CA ASN A 162 -18.79 -9.54 34.55
C ASN A 162 -17.41 -9.10 35.10
N PRO A 163 -16.88 -9.78 36.14
CA PRO A 163 -15.57 -9.44 36.71
C PRO A 163 -14.42 -9.53 35.72
N LEU A 164 -14.51 -10.41 34.71
CA LEU A 164 -13.49 -10.56 33.67
C LEU A 164 -13.44 -9.33 32.76
N VAL A 165 -14.59 -8.83 32.30
CA VAL A 165 -14.66 -7.60 31.48
C VAL A 165 -14.07 -6.41 32.26
N ASN A 166 -14.38 -6.31 33.55
CA ASN A 166 -13.77 -5.31 34.41
C ASN A 166 -12.24 -5.47 34.51
N ALA A 167 -11.73 -6.70 34.61
CA ALA A 167 -10.29 -6.97 34.60
C ALA A 167 -9.65 -6.56 33.26
N MET A 168 -10.29 -6.87 32.13
CA MET A 168 -9.83 -6.50 30.80
C MET A 168 -9.70 -4.99 30.62
N LEU A 169 -10.63 -4.22 31.17
CA LEU A 169 -10.68 -2.76 31.06
C LEU A 169 -9.89 -2.02 32.15
N SER A 170 -9.31 -2.73 33.11
CA SER A 170 -8.52 -2.14 34.19
C SER A 170 -7.10 -1.76 33.74
N TYR A 171 -6.35 -1.04 34.57
CA TYR A 171 -4.89 -0.91 34.39
C TYR A 171 -4.19 -1.61 35.54
N VAL A 172 -3.53 -2.72 35.23
CA VAL A 172 -2.83 -3.55 36.21
C VAL A 172 -1.42 -3.85 35.69
N PRO A 173 -0.46 -2.93 35.88
CA PRO A 173 0.86 -3.07 35.30
C PRO A 173 1.57 -4.33 35.82
N THR A 174 2.03 -5.17 34.90
CA THR A 174 2.86 -6.33 35.22
C THR A 174 4.31 -6.04 34.87
N TYR A 175 5.21 -6.03 35.85
CA TYR A 175 6.66 -5.89 35.62
C TYR A 175 7.28 -7.22 35.19
N SER A 176 6.80 -7.76 34.06
CA SER A 176 7.13 -9.08 33.53
C SER A 176 7.56 -8.97 32.06
N ASN A 177 8.39 -9.90 31.58
CA ASN A 177 8.78 -10.01 30.16
C ASN A 177 7.61 -10.42 29.25
N TYR A 178 6.47 -10.77 29.85
CA TYR A 178 5.19 -10.99 29.18
C TYR A 178 4.30 -9.80 29.56
N PRO A 179 4.27 -8.74 28.74
CA PRO A 179 3.33 -7.65 28.98
C PRO A 179 1.91 -8.21 28.89
N SER A 180 0.98 -7.66 29.65
CA SER A 180 -0.43 -7.65 29.25
C SER A 180 -0.50 -7.25 27.77
N THR A 181 -0.82 -8.18 26.88
CA THR A 181 -0.74 -7.93 25.44
C THR A 181 -2.00 -7.25 24.97
N GLY A 182 -1.84 -6.18 24.19
CA GLY A 182 -2.94 -5.48 23.54
C GLY A 182 -3.82 -4.65 24.48
N VAL A 183 -5.06 -4.44 24.04
CA VAL A 183 -5.96 -3.39 24.52
C VAL A 183 -6.68 -3.75 25.83
N PHE A 184 -6.69 -5.04 26.20
CA PHE A 184 -7.63 -5.64 27.17
C PHE A 184 -6.97 -6.52 28.24
N ASN A 185 -5.71 -6.27 28.60
CA ASN A 185 -4.96 -7.09 29.57
C ASN A 185 -4.96 -8.60 29.26
N PHE A 186 -4.94 -8.96 27.98
CA PHE A 186 -5.01 -10.36 27.57
C PHE A 186 -3.73 -11.13 27.95
N PRO A 187 -3.81 -12.36 28.49
CA PRO A 187 -2.65 -13.21 28.74
C PRO A 187 -2.12 -13.82 27.44
N GLY A 188 -0.98 -13.32 26.97
CA GLY A 188 -0.33 -13.85 25.77
C GLY A 188 1.18 -13.60 25.76
N PRO A 189 1.94 -14.36 24.96
CA PRO A 189 3.37 -14.14 24.77
C PRO A 189 3.68 -12.89 23.95
N ASP A 190 2.77 -12.54 23.03
CA ASP A 190 2.87 -11.45 22.07
C ASP A 190 1.46 -10.95 21.68
N TRP A 191 1.41 -9.87 20.90
CA TRP A 191 0.15 -9.24 20.51
C TRP A 191 -0.57 -10.05 19.42
N GLU A 192 0.12 -10.85 18.62
CA GLU A 192 -0.49 -11.73 17.62
C GLU A 192 -1.40 -12.77 18.27
N GLN A 193 -0.99 -13.37 19.39
CA GLN A 193 -1.85 -14.31 20.13
C GLN A 193 -3.10 -13.63 20.68
N PHE A 194 -3.00 -12.38 21.14
CA PHE A 194 -4.19 -11.58 21.48
C PHE A 194 -5.09 -11.37 20.26
N VAL A 195 -4.51 -11.04 19.10
CA VAL A 195 -5.28 -10.81 17.88
C VAL A 195 -6.00 -12.07 17.41
N VAL A 196 -5.38 -13.26 17.51
CA VAL A 196 -6.06 -14.53 17.20
C VAL A 196 -7.34 -14.70 18.04
N ALA A 197 -7.23 -14.52 19.35
CA ALA A 197 -8.37 -14.61 20.26
C ALA A 197 -9.42 -13.53 19.95
N PHE A 198 -8.99 -12.29 19.68
CA PHE A 198 -9.88 -11.19 19.38
C PHE A 198 -10.64 -11.41 18.06
N LEU A 199 -9.96 -11.86 17.00
CA LEU A 199 -10.58 -12.20 15.71
C LEU A 199 -11.62 -13.31 15.85
N ALA A 200 -11.44 -14.26 16.77
CA ALA A 200 -12.41 -15.31 17.04
C ALA A 200 -13.72 -14.80 17.68
N SER A 201 -13.68 -13.63 18.32
CA SER A 201 -14.88 -12.96 18.85
C SER A 201 -15.59 -12.08 17.81
N CYS A 202 -14.94 -11.79 16.68
CA CYS A 202 -15.41 -10.85 15.68
C CYS A 202 -16.21 -11.55 14.56
N PRO A 203 -17.25 -10.90 13.98
CA PRO A 203 -17.91 -11.42 12.79
C PRO A 203 -16.94 -11.53 11.60
N ASP A 204 -17.09 -12.59 10.81
CA ASP A 204 -16.24 -12.87 9.63
C ASP A 204 -16.18 -11.73 8.61
N GLY A 205 -17.29 -10.98 8.47
CA GLY A 205 -17.40 -9.83 7.57
C GLY A 205 -16.96 -8.50 8.16
N ALA A 206 -16.55 -8.45 9.44
CA ALA A 206 -16.02 -7.23 10.03
C ALA A 206 -14.69 -6.83 9.35
N LEU A 207 -14.40 -5.54 9.32
CA LEU A 207 -13.23 -5.00 8.62
C LEU A 207 -11.98 -5.07 9.50
N CYS A 208 -10.86 -5.38 8.85
CA CYS A 208 -9.51 -5.13 9.33
C CYS A 208 -8.89 -4.06 8.44
N GLU A 209 -8.31 -3.03 9.04
CA GLU A 209 -7.81 -1.85 8.34
C GLU A 209 -6.40 -1.47 8.84
N LEU A 210 -5.58 -0.95 7.94
CA LEU A 210 -4.28 -0.34 8.23
C LEU A 210 -4.15 0.90 7.33
N ASN A 211 -4.38 2.09 7.89
CA ASN A 211 -4.33 3.35 7.15
C ASN A 211 -2.92 3.96 7.22
N VAL A 212 -2.13 3.85 6.15
CA VAL A 212 -0.72 4.24 6.13
C VAL A 212 -0.49 5.66 5.61
N ALA A 213 -1.55 6.43 5.36
CA ALA A 213 -1.49 7.79 4.83
C ALA A 213 -0.45 8.70 5.52
N GLU A 214 -0.28 8.58 6.84
CA GLU A 214 0.66 9.41 7.60
C GLU A 214 2.13 8.97 7.52
N LEU A 215 2.40 7.71 7.16
CA LEU A 215 3.75 7.14 7.12
C LEU A 215 4.26 6.84 5.70
N LEU A 216 3.43 7.05 4.67
CA LEU A 216 3.79 6.81 3.29
C LEU A 216 4.74 7.86 2.72
N ASN A 217 5.77 7.37 2.04
CA ASN A 217 6.69 8.17 1.26
C ASN A 217 6.55 7.84 -0.22
N GLU A 218 6.92 8.78 -1.10
CA GLU A 218 6.88 8.60 -2.56
C GLU A 218 7.74 7.43 -3.05
N ASP A 219 8.79 7.08 -2.30
CA ASP A 219 9.72 5.99 -2.62
C ASP A 219 9.30 4.61 -2.07
N ASP A 220 8.16 4.51 -1.37
CA ASP A 220 7.70 3.22 -0.81
C ASP A 220 7.16 2.30 -1.91
N GLU A 221 7.45 0.99 -1.81
CA GLU A 221 6.97 -0.01 -2.79
C GLU A 221 5.43 -0.08 -2.89
N ASP A 222 4.75 0.37 -1.85
CA ASP A 222 3.30 0.49 -1.77
C ASP A 222 2.91 1.97 -1.88
N ASN A 223 3.28 2.66 -2.97
CA ASN A 223 2.91 4.07 -3.22
C ASN A 223 1.51 4.25 -3.87
N PHE A 224 0.73 3.15 -3.96
CA PHE A 224 -0.64 3.02 -4.49
C PHE A 224 -0.94 3.78 -5.80
N GLU A 225 0.09 4.18 -6.56
CA GLU A 225 -0.09 4.88 -7.83
C GLU A 225 -0.87 4.00 -8.81
N ASP A 226 -0.57 2.70 -8.82
CA ASP A 226 -1.28 1.70 -9.62
C ASP A 226 -2.77 1.60 -9.25
N VAL A 227 -3.13 1.65 -7.96
CA VAL A 227 -4.52 1.65 -7.51
C VAL A 227 -5.26 2.90 -7.99
N ALA A 228 -4.62 4.06 -7.93
CA ALA A 228 -5.20 5.31 -8.41
C ALA A 228 -5.40 5.28 -9.95
N GLU A 229 -4.39 4.84 -10.70
CA GLU A 229 -4.46 4.74 -12.17
C GLU A 229 -5.54 3.75 -12.64
N ILE A 230 -5.67 2.60 -11.96
CA ILE A 230 -6.73 1.61 -12.24
C ILE A 230 -8.12 2.22 -12.01
N SER A 231 -8.29 2.93 -10.89
CA SER A 231 -9.56 3.59 -10.55
C SER A 231 -9.92 4.70 -11.54
N GLU A 232 -8.93 5.51 -11.96
CA GLU A 232 -9.10 6.55 -12.98
C GLU A 232 -9.23 5.97 -14.41
N MET A 233 -8.97 4.68 -14.60
CA MET A 233 -8.88 4.01 -15.91
C MET A 233 -7.91 4.71 -16.88
N GLU A 234 -6.86 5.34 -16.34
CA GLU A 234 -5.89 6.11 -17.11
C GLU A 234 -4.56 6.15 -16.35
N THR A 235 -3.47 5.80 -17.03
CA THR A 235 -2.13 5.92 -16.44
C THR A 235 -1.63 7.37 -16.44
N TRP A 236 -0.72 7.73 -15.53
CA TRP A 236 -0.14 9.08 -15.51
C TRP A 236 0.60 9.44 -16.81
N PRO A 237 1.35 8.54 -17.49
CA PRO A 237 1.95 8.86 -18.78
C PRO A 237 0.88 9.18 -19.84
N HIS A 238 -0.24 8.44 -19.84
CA HIS A 238 -1.35 8.70 -20.77
C HIS A 238 -2.03 10.04 -20.49
N LYS A 239 -2.29 10.35 -19.22
CA LYS A 239 -2.84 11.64 -18.76
C LYS A 239 -1.98 12.82 -19.22
N ASN A 240 -0.66 12.71 -19.07
CA ASN A 240 0.30 13.72 -19.55
C ASN A 240 0.29 13.86 -21.08
N CYS A 241 0.26 12.74 -21.80
CA CYS A 241 0.17 12.74 -23.27
C CYS A 241 -1.11 13.44 -23.74
N ARG A 242 -2.26 13.08 -23.15
CA ARG A 242 -3.57 13.65 -23.47
C ARG A 242 -3.61 15.16 -23.19
N ALA A 243 -3.08 15.61 -22.05
CA ALA A 243 -2.98 17.03 -21.72
C ALA A 243 -2.10 17.78 -22.73
N SER A 244 -0.92 17.24 -23.07
CA SER A 244 -0.02 17.83 -24.06
C SER A 244 -0.67 17.93 -25.45
N ILE A 245 -1.39 16.91 -25.89
CA ILE A 245 -2.12 16.94 -27.17
C ILE A 245 -3.20 18.02 -27.14
N GLN A 246 -3.91 18.18 -26.02
CA GLN A 246 -4.92 19.24 -25.88
C GLN A 246 -4.32 20.64 -26.01
N ASP A 247 -3.21 20.91 -25.31
CA ASP A 247 -2.50 22.19 -25.42
C ASP A 247 -2.05 22.46 -26.88
N ILE A 248 -1.58 21.43 -27.59
CA ILE A 248 -1.18 21.54 -29.00
C ILE A 248 -2.37 21.85 -29.90
N LEU A 249 -3.54 21.25 -29.65
CA LEU A 249 -4.78 21.52 -30.38
C LEU A 249 -5.28 22.95 -30.16
N ASP A 250 -5.18 23.44 -28.92
CA ASP A 250 -5.55 24.81 -28.56
C ASP A 250 -4.62 25.82 -29.28
N LEU A 251 -3.31 25.55 -29.30
CA LEU A 251 -2.33 26.33 -30.07
C LEU A 251 -2.64 26.31 -31.57
N SER A 252 -2.88 25.13 -32.15
CA SER A 252 -3.24 24.97 -33.56
C SER A 252 -4.48 25.80 -33.92
N SER A 253 -5.48 25.80 -33.04
CA SER A 253 -6.75 26.51 -33.24
C SER A 253 -6.63 28.03 -33.09
N SER A 254 -5.62 28.53 -32.37
CA SER A 254 -5.37 29.97 -32.22
C SER A 254 -4.99 30.65 -33.53
N GLN A 255 -4.30 29.95 -34.44
CA GLN A 255 -3.88 30.47 -35.74
C GLN A 255 -3.99 29.39 -36.83
N PRO A 256 -5.22 29.05 -37.26
CA PRO A 256 -5.46 27.89 -38.14
C PRO A 256 -4.85 28.03 -39.54
N LYS A 257 -4.61 29.28 -39.99
CA LYS A 257 -4.02 29.59 -41.30
C LYS A 257 -2.48 29.72 -41.27
N ASN A 258 -1.85 29.62 -40.10
CA ASN A 258 -0.40 29.73 -39.98
C ASN A 258 0.27 28.38 -40.22
N HIS A 259 0.69 28.12 -41.46
CA HIS A 259 1.29 26.83 -41.87
C HIS A 259 2.53 26.43 -41.05
N SER A 260 3.37 27.38 -40.66
CA SER A 260 4.54 27.09 -39.82
C SER A 260 4.11 26.60 -38.45
N LEU A 261 3.11 27.25 -37.84
CA LEU A 261 2.53 26.79 -36.58
C LEU A 261 1.91 25.40 -36.72
N GLN A 262 1.10 25.17 -37.76
CA GLN A 262 0.46 23.86 -37.97
C GLN A 262 1.50 22.75 -38.16
N SER A 263 2.59 23.02 -38.87
CA SER A 263 3.69 22.06 -39.05
C SER A 263 4.39 21.76 -37.72
N MET A 264 4.63 22.77 -36.87
CA MET A 264 5.16 22.57 -35.53
C MET A 264 4.20 21.75 -34.65
N CYS A 265 2.91 22.09 -34.62
CA CYS A 265 1.88 21.34 -33.90
C CYS A 265 1.84 19.87 -34.34
N TYR A 266 1.85 19.61 -35.65
CA TYR A 266 1.89 18.26 -36.21
C TYR A 266 3.10 17.46 -35.72
N ALA A 267 4.29 18.07 -35.75
CA ALA A 267 5.51 17.44 -35.26
C ALA A 267 5.46 17.19 -33.74
N SER A 268 4.91 18.13 -32.97
CA SER A 268 4.77 18.03 -31.52
C SER A 268 3.82 16.92 -31.09
N ILE A 269 2.75 16.62 -31.85
CA ILE A 269 1.86 15.48 -31.54
C ILE A 269 2.62 14.15 -31.62
N ILE A 270 3.48 13.98 -32.64
CA ILE A 270 4.35 12.79 -32.74
C ILE A 270 5.34 12.74 -31.57
N THR A 271 5.88 13.89 -31.14
CA THR A 271 6.74 13.96 -29.95
C THR A 271 5.99 13.55 -28.68
N ALA A 272 4.75 13.99 -28.49
CA ALA A 272 3.92 13.60 -27.34
C ALA A 272 3.63 12.09 -27.32
N MET A 273 3.38 11.49 -28.49
CA MET A 273 3.26 10.03 -28.64
C MET A 273 4.56 9.31 -28.28
N GLU A 274 5.71 9.80 -28.77
CA GLU A 274 7.01 9.20 -28.49
C GLU A 274 7.38 9.29 -27.01
N ALA A 275 7.10 10.43 -26.37
CA ALA A 275 7.26 10.59 -24.93
C ALA A 275 6.40 9.58 -24.15
N TYR A 276 5.10 9.46 -24.48
CA TYR A 276 4.22 8.45 -23.87
C TYR A 276 4.79 7.03 -23.98
N LEU A 277 5.20 6.62 -25.18
CA LEU A 277 5.77 5.28 -25.41
C LEU A 277 7.07 5.07 -24.62
N GLY A 278 7.90 6.11 -24.49
CA GLY A 278 9.13 6.05 -23.71
C GLY A 278 8.87 5.94 -22.22
N ASP A 279 8.00 6.79 -21.70
CA ASP A 279 7.64 6.86 -20.29
C ASP A 279 6.98 5.57 -19.82
N ILE A 280 6.01 5.05 -20.59
CA ILE A 280 5.33 3.79 -20.23
C ILE A 280 6.31 2.61 -20.26
N LEU A 281 7.17 2.51 -21.29
CA LEU A 281 8.14 1.42 -21.39
C LEU A 281 9.15 1.46 -20.25
N LYS A 282 9.67 2.65 -19.94
CA LYS A 282 10.63 2.87 -18.86
C LYS A 282 10.01 2.53 -17.51
N ARG A 283 8.80 3.04 -17.24
CA ARG A 283 8.06 2.74 -16.01
C ARG A 283 7.90 1.23 -15.83
N GLU A 284 7.33 0.54 -16.81
CA GLU A 284 7.06 -0.90 -16.70
C GLU A 284 8.35 -1.73 -16.53
N ILE A 285 9.46 -1.34 -17.16
CA ILE A 285 10.75 -2.02 -17.00
C ILE A 285 11.31 -1.84 -15.59
N PHE A 286 11.22 -0.65 -15.01
CA PHE A 286 11.82 -0.39 -13.70
C PHE A 286 10.92 -0.76 -12.52
N SER A 287 9.60 -0.78 -12.70
CA SER A 287 8.65 -1.18 -11.66
C SER A 287 8.43 -2.69 -11.58
N ARG A 288 8.68 -3.45 -12.65
CA ARG A 288 8.37 -4.89 -12.71
C ARG A 288 9.60 -5.72 -13.07
N PRO A 289 10.18 -6.48 -12.11
CA PRO A 289 11.37 -7.30 -12.34
C PRO A 289 11.24 -8.29 -13.52
N THR A 290 10.06 -8.89 -13.70
CA THR A 290 9.80 -9.82 -14.80
C THR A 290 9.78 -9.14 -16.16
N VAL A 291 9.33 -7.88 -16.24
CA VAL A 291 9.38 -7.07 -17.47
C VAL A 291 10.81 -6.65 -17.76
N LYS A 292 11.56 -6.21 -16.74
CA LYS A 292 13.01 -5.92 -16.85
C LYS A 292 13.78 -7.09 -17.46
N GLN A 293 13.55 -8.29 -16.94
CA GLN A 293 14.18 -9.50 -17.44
C GLN A 293 13.85 -9.74 -18.92
N ARG A 294 12.56 -9.69 -19.30
CA ARG A 294 12.15 -9.86 -20.72
C ARG A 294 12.80 -8.83 -21.63
N PHE A 295 12.95 -7.58 -21.18
CA PHE A 295 13.64 -6.55 -21.96
C PHE A 295 15.09 -6.94 -22.24
N VAL A 296 15.84 -7.33 -21.20
CA VAL A 296 17.24 -7.76 -21.32
C VAL A 296 17.38 -8.99 -22.23
N GLU A 297 16.46 -9.95 -22.14
CA GLU A 297 16.48 -11.18 -22.94
C GLU A 297 16.08 -10.96 -24.42
N SER A 298 15.24 -9.95 -24.70
CA SER A 298 14.66 -9.74 -26.03
C SER A 298 15.29 -8.59 -26.81
N TYR A 299 15.86 -7.58 -26.14
CA TYR A 299 16.46 -6.42 -26.79
C TYR A 299 17.83 -6.78 -27.37
N GLN A 300 17.95 -6.69 -28.70
CA GLN A 300 19.08 -7.19 -29.48
C GLN A 300 20.46 -6.77 -28.93
N PRO A 301 20.72 -5.49 -28.56
CA PRO A 301 22.00 -5.08 -27.98
C PRO A 301 22.39 -5.79 -26.67
N PHE A 302 21.43 -6.21 -25.85
CA PHE A 302 21.71 -7.00 -24.65
C PHE A 302 21.82 -8.48 -24.97
N LYS A 303 20.92 -8.99 -25.80
CA LYS A 303 20.89 -10.40 -26.21
C LYS A 303 22.20 -10.85 -26.86
N ASP A 304 22.83 -9.98 -27.65
CA ASP A 304 24.06 -10.30 -28.37
C ASP A 304 25.33 -10.10 -27.50
N LYS A 305 25.19 -9.54 -26.29
CA LYS A 305 26.31 -9.28 -25.36
C LYS A 305 26.79 -10.58 -24.74
N LYS A 306 28.05 -10.95 -24.98
CA LYS A 306 28.71 -12.09 -24.32
C LYS A 306 29.46 -11.60 -23.08
N ILE A 307 29.24 -12.26 -21.95
CA ILE A 307 29.91 -11.96 -20.68
C ILE A 307 30.55 -13.23 -20.11
N THR A 308 31.66 -13.10 -19.39
CA THR A 308 32.25 -14.21 -18.64
C THR A 308 31.66 -14.27 -17.23
N ILE A 309 31.88 -15.37 -16.50
CA ILE A 309 31.45 -15.49 -15.10
C ILE A 309 32.14 -14.43 -14.22
N SER A 310 33.40 -14.09 -14.51
CA SER A 310 34.10 -13.03 -13.78
C SER A 310 33.47 -11.65 -13.96
N ASP A 311 32.79 -11.41 -15.08
CA ASP A 311 32.13 -10.12 -15.36
C ASP A 311 30.74 -10.02 -14.71
N LEU A 312 30.20 -11.10 -14.14
CA LEU A 312 28.79 -11.20 -13.76
C LEU A 312 28.38 -10.13 -12.74
N TYR A 313 29.12 -9.98 -11.65
CA TYR A 313 28.80 -9.01 -10.60
C TYR A 313 28.93 -7.56 -11.11
N ASP A 314 29.94 -7.28 -11.94
CA ASP A 314 30.12 -5.96 -12.54
C ASP A 314 28.96 -5.62 -13.48
N GLN A 315 28.47 -6.59 -14.26
CA GLN A 315 27.32 -6.40 -15.15
C GLN A 315 26.02 -6.23 -14.35
N LEU A 316 25.79 -7.05 -13.32
CA LEU A 316 24.61 -6.94 -12.47
C LEU A 316 24.54 -5.58 -11.76
N SER A 317 25.67 -5.06 -11.28
CA SER A 317 25.71 -3.75 -10.62
C SER A 317 25.42 -2.57 -11.56
N ARG A 318 25.57 -2.76 -12.87
CA ARG A 318 25.41 -1.72 -13.90
C ARG A 318 24.18 -1.90 -14.78
N ILE A 319 23.46 -3.02 -14.67
CA ILE A 319 22.40 -3.39 -15.61
C ILE A 319 21.31 -2.32 -15.71
N ASP A 320 20.94 -1.69 -14.59
CA ASP A 320 19.92 -0.64 -14.57
C ASP A 320 20.39 0.63 -15.30
N THR A 321 21.67 0.99 -15.15
CA THR A 321 22.29 2.09 -15.91
C THR A 321 22.36 1.77 -17.39
N ASP A 322 22.82 0.57 -17.75
CA ASP A 322 22.91 0.11 -19.14
C ASP A 322 21.51 0.09 -19.80
N ILE A 323 20.47 -0.36 -19.10
CA ILE A 323 19.06 -0.32 -19.54
C ILE A 323 18.61 1.13 -19.76
N LYS A 324 18.90 2.03 -18.81
CA LYS A 324 18.51 3.43 -18.90
C LYS A 324 19.13 4.10 -20.13
N ASP A 325 20.43 3.90 -20.35
CA ASP A 325 21.14 4.45 -21.52
C ASP A 325 20.57 3.88 -22.84
N ALA A 326 20.20 2.60 -22.85
CA ALA A 326 19.57 1.96 -24.01
C ALA A 326 18.18 2.53 -24.33
N LEU A 327 17.37 2.82 -23.31
CA LEU A 327 16.05 3.43 -23.47
C LEU A 327 16.16 4.89 -23.92
N ASP A 328 17.05 5.67 -23.30
CA ASP A 328 17.22 7.10 -23.62
C ASP A 328 17.75 7.30 -25.08
N GLY A 329 18.50 6.33 -25.61
CA GLY A 329 18.95 6.32 -27.02
C GLY A 329 17.95 5.76 -28.03
N MET A 330 16.78 5.30 -27.58
CA MET A 330 15.81 4.59 -28.43
C MET A 330 14.89 5.53 -29.19
N SER A 331 14.80 5.36 -30.51
CA SER A 331 13.87 6.13 -31.36
C SER A 331 12.51 5.42 -31.46
N LEU A 332 11.61 5.70 -30.53
CA LEU A 332 10.30 5.05 -30.45
C LEU A 332 9.29 5.57 -31.49
N HIS A 333 9.58 6.69 -32.16
CA HIS A 333 8.81 7.08 -33.35
C HIS A 333 8.93 6.08 -34.52
N LYS A 334 9.91 5.16 -34.53
CA LYS A 334 9.98 4.06 -35.51
C LYS A 334 8.98 2.96 -35.13
N MET A 335 7.78 3.04 -35.68
CA MET A 335 6.62 2.19 -35.31
C MET A 335 6.92 0.68 -35.33
N ASP A 336 7.66 0.16 -36.31
CA ASP A 336 7.99 -1.28 -36.34
C ASP A 336 8.92 -1.69 -35.19
N THR A 337 9.89 -0.83 -34.85
CA THR A 337 10.80 -1.04 -33.72
C THR A 337 10.03 -0.97 -32.40
N ALA A 338 9.22 0.07 -32.21
CA ALA A 338 8.40 0.25 -31.02
C ALA A 338 7.42 -0.93 -30.83
N LYS A 339 6.71 -1.33 -31.89
CA LYS A 339 5.80 -2.49 -31.87
C LYS A 339 6.51 -3.75 -31.41
N ASN A 340 7.68 -4.05 -31.99
CA ASN A 340 8.42 -5.26 -31.62
C ASN A 340 8.87 -5.24 -30.16
N ILE A 341 9.33 -4.09 -29.67
CA ILE A 341 9.76 -3.96 -28.27
C ILE A 341 8.59 -4.09 -27.30
N PHE A 342 7.47 -3.44 -27.57
CA PHE A 342 6.25 -3.53 -26.75
C PHE A 342 5.69 -4.95 -26.71
N SER A 343 5.61 -5.63 -27.87
CA SER A 343 5.13 -7.01 -27.95
C SER A 343 6.08 -7.99 -27.24
N LYS A 344 7.41 -7.81 -27.32
CA LYS A 344 8.37 -8.73 -26.66
C LYS A 344 8.57 -8.47 -25.17
N THR A 345 8.46 -7.21 -24.75
CA THR A 345 8.78 -6.78 -23.39
C THR A 345 7.52 -6.69 -22.52
N LEU A 346 6.56 -5.87 -22.97
CA LEU A 346 5.33 -5.58 -22.25
C LEU A 346 4.21 -6.56 -22.58
N LEU A 347 4.40 -7.38 -23.62
CA LEU A 347 3.38 -8.28 -24.20
C LEU A 347 2.16 -7.51 -24.74
N THR A 348 2.34 -6.23 -25.06
CA THR A 348 1.31 -5.29 -25.53
C THR A 348 1.32 -5.21 -27.05
N GLU A 349 0.14 -5.30 -27.67
CA GLU A 349 -0.01 -5.27 -29.12
C GLU A 349 -0.50 -3.91 -29.61
N PHE A 350 0.11 -3.41 -30.69
CA PHE A 350 -0.32 -2.18 -31.32
C PHE A 350 -1.50 -2.45 -32.28
N PRO A 351 -2.56 -1.62 -32.27
CA PRO A 351 -3.68 -1.76 -33.20
C PRO A 351 -3.21 -1.81 -34.66
N PRO A 352 -3.46 -2.91 -35.41
CA PRO A 352 -2.99 -3.04 -36.79
C PRO A 352 -3.51 -1.93 -37.72
N SER A 353 -4.71 -1.41 -37.44
CA SER A 353 -5.34 -0.32 -38.18
C SER A 353 -4.60 1.02 -38.03
N SER A 354 -3.91 1.25 -36.91
CA SER A 354 -3.23 2.53 -36.63
C SER A 354 -1.83 2.61 -37.28
N LEU A 355 -1.17 1.46 -37.50
CA LEU A 355 0.22 1.40 -37.96
C LEU A 355 0.47 2.09 -39.32
N PRO A 356 -0.36 1.91 -40.37
CA PRO A 356 -0.13 2.58 -41.65
C PRO A 356 -0.22 4.11 -41.55
N LEU A 357 -1.19 4.61 -40.80
CA LEU A 357 -1.43 6.03 -40.61
C LEU A 357 -0.31 6.68 -39.80
N LEU A 358 0.06 6.08 -38.66
CA LEU A 358 1.16 6.58 -37.82
C LEU A 358 2.51 6.49 -38.53
N GLY A 359 2.75 5.42 -39.29
CA GLY A 359 3.95 5.27 -40.11
C GLY A 359 4.07 6.37 -41.17
N ALA A 360 2.96 6.76 -41.80
CA ALA A 360 2.93 7.89 -42.73
C ALA A 360 3.14 9.23 -41.99
N ALA A 361 2.54 9.40 -40.82
CA ALA A 361 2.67 10.61 -40.00
C ALA A 361 4.10 10.83 -39.50
N VAL A 362 4.79 9.77 -39.07
CA VAL A 362 6.20 9.83 -38.66
C VAL A 362 7.10 10.25 -39.82
N LYS A 363 6.87 9.70 -41.03
CA LYS A 363 7.59 10.13 -42.24
C LYS A 363 7.35 11.62 -42.53
N ARG A 364 6.09 12.07 -42.42
CA ARG A 364 5.73 13.49 -42.59
C ARG A 364 6.42 14.37 -41.53
N ARG A 365 6.47 13.94 -40.26
CA ARG A 365 7.22 14.65 -39.20
C ARG A 365 8.70 14.77 -39.54
N HIS A 366 9.33 13.72 -40.08
CA HIS A 366 10.73 13.78 -40.52
C HIS A 366 10.93 14.86 -41.61
N ASP A 367 10.03 14.93 -42.58
CA ASP A 367 10.07 15.96 -43.64
C ASP A 367 9.79 17.37 -43.08
N ILE A 368 8.86 17.52 -42.12
CA ILE A 368 8.62 18.79 -41.42
C ILE A 368 9.91 19.28 -40.73
N VAL A 369 10.53 18.44 -39.91
CA VAL A 369 11.65 18.84 -39.05
C VAL A 369 12.95 18.99 -39.85
N HIS A 370 13.25 18.09 -40.79
CA HIS A 370 14.54 18.06 -41.47
C HIS A 370 14.52 18.65 -42.87
N ARG A 371 13.34 18.87 -43.46
CA ARG A 371 13.18 19.43 -44.82
C ARG A 371 12.21 20.61 -44.86
N ASN A 372 11.92 21.21 -43.71
CA ASN A 372 11.04 22.37 -43.59
C ASN A 372 9.67 22.17 -44.27
N GLY A 373 9.09 20.98 -44.08
CA GLY A 373 7.78 20.62 -44.63
C GLY A 373 7.80 20.17 -46.09
N ARG A 374 8.97 19.97 -46.69
CA ARG A 374 9.09 19.48 -48.07
C ARG A 374 9.45 18.01 -48.15
N ASN A 375 8.88 17.29 -49.12
CA ASN A 375 9.26 15.91 -49.40
C ASN A 375 10.63 15.83 -50.12
N LYS A 376 11.06 14.62 -50.52
CA LYS A 376 12.33 14.40 -51.26
C LYS A 376 12.37 15.11 -52.61
N ASP A 377 11.21 15.33 -53.22
CA ASP A 377 11.05 15.94 -54.53
C ASP A 377 10.92 17.48 -54.43
N GLY A 378 10.98 18.03 -53.21
CA GLY A 378 10.95 19.47 -52.94
C GLY A 378 9.55 20.07 -52.86
N GLU A 379 8.50 19.25 -52.94
CA GLU A 379 7.10 19.68 -52.85
C GLU A 379 6.68 19.89 -51.40
N LEU A 380 5.91 20.97 -51.16
CA LEU A 380 5.41 21.30 -49.82
C LEU A 380 4.28 20.34 -49.42
N LEU A 381 4.41 19.74 -48.25
CA LEU A 381 3.41 18.84 -47.69
C LEU A 381 2.21 19.63 -47.13
N PRO A 382 0.97 19.12 -47.28
CA PRO A 382 -0.18 19.72 -46.64
C PRO A 382 -0.13 19.47 -45.12
N THR A 383 0.01 20.55 -44.37
CA THR A 383 -0.01 20.60 -42.89
C THR A 383 -0.91 21.75 -42.46
N GLY A 384 -2.23 21.58 -42.61
CA GLY A 384 -3.24 22.48 -42.08
C GLY A 384 -3.76 22.02 -40.71
N GLN A 385 -4.69 22.79 -40.15
CA GLN A 385 -5.35 22.47 -38.88
C GLN A 385 -6.09 21.12 -38.93
N ASN A 386 -6.65 20.76 -40.09
CA ASN A 386 -7.36 19.49 -40.26
C ASN A 386 -6.40 18.30 -40.08
N GLU A 387 -5.23 18.34 -40.72
CA GLU A 387 -4.23 17.27 -40.58
C GLU A 387 -3.68 17.17 -39.15
N VAL A 388 -3.56 18.30 -38.44
CA VAL A 388 -3.18 18.33 -37.02
C VAL A 388 -4.25 17.67 -36.17
N THR A 389 -5.52 18.02 -36.39
CA THR A 389 -6.67 17.49 -35.63
C THR A 389 -6.85 15.99 -35.87
N GLU A 390 -6.76 15.56 -37.13
CA GLU A 390 -6.84 14.14 -37.50
C GLU A 390 -5.70 13.35 -36.85
N LEU A 391 -4.46 13.85 -36.91
CA LEU A 391 -3.33 13.18 -36.27
C LEU A 391 -3.53 13.08 -34.75
N ALA A 392 -3.97 14.15 -34.09
CA ALA A 392 -4.23 14.14 -32.65
C ALA A 392 -5.23 13.05 -32.26
N GLN A 393 -6.32 12.91 -33.00
CA GLN A 393 -7.32 11.86 -32.76
C GLN A 393 -6.74 10.46 -32.95
N GLN A 394 -5.96 10.25 -34.01
CA GLN A 394 -5.31 8.94 -34.26
C GLN A 394 -4.31 8.58 -33.16
N VAL A 395 -3.51 9.55 -32.70
CA VAL A 395 -2.56 9.34 -31.60
C VAL A 395 -3.29 9.07 -30.29
N GLN A 396 -4.32 9.84 -29.95
CA GLN A 396 -5.11 9.62 -28.73
C GLN A 396 -5.74 8.22 -28.69
N LEU A 397 -6.36 7.77 -29.80
CA LEU A 397 -6.93 6.42 -29.88
C LEU A 397 -5.84 5.34 -29.76
N PHE A 398 -4.69 5.58 -30.37
CA PHE A 398 -3.56 4.65 -30.31
C PHE A 398 -2.97 4.53 -28.90
N THR A 399 -2.70 5.64 -28.23
CA THR A 399 -2.17 5.64 -26.86
C THR A 399 -3.18 5.08 -25.88
N GLN A 400 -4.48 5.40 -26.04
CA GLN A 400 -5.55 4.87 -25.19
C GLN A 400 -5.65 3.34 -25.27
N ASN A 401 -5.45 2.75 -26.47
CA ASN A 401 -5.47 1.30 -26.63
C ASN A 401 -4.29 0.61 -25.94
N ILE A 402 -3.11 1.21 -25.99
CA ILE A 402 -1.93 0.72 -25.26
C ILE A 402 -2.19 0.83 -23.77
N ASP A 403 -2.71 1.97 -23.32
CA ASP A 403 -2.96 2.26 -21.92
C ASP A 403 -3.90 1.25 -21.26
N ALA A 404 -5.02 0.95 -21.94
CA ALA A 404 -5.98 -0.04 -21.49
C ALA A 404 -5.34 -1.43 -21.30
N GLN A 405 -4.45 -1.85 -22.20
CA GLN A 405 -3.72 -3.12 -22.07
C GLN A 405 -2.72 -3.13 -20.91
N ILE A 406 -2.18 -1.96 -20.53
CA ILE A 406 -1.28 -1.84 -19.37
C ILE A 406 -2.10 -1.93 -18.08
N LEU A 407 -3.18 -1.16 -17.98
CA LEU A 407 -4.10 -1.19 -16.83
C LEU A 407 -4.70 -2.58 -16.59
N GLU A 408 -5.11 -3.27 -17.65
CA GLU A 408 -5.62 -4.65 -17.54
C GLU A 408 -4.59 -5.59 -16.90
N ARG A 409 -3.31 -5.46 -17.26
CA ARG A 409 -2.23 -6.29 -16.67
C ARG A 409 -1.94 -5.92 -15.23
N MET A 410 -2.00 -4.63 -14.90
CA MET A 410 -1.84 -4.18 -13.51
C MET A 410 -2.92 -4.80 -12.64
N GLN A 411 -4.18 -4.76 -13.08
CA GLN A 411 -5.28 -5.41 -12.37
C GLN A 411 -5.07 -6.92 -12.23
N GLN A 412 -4.68 -7.61 -13.30
CA GLN A 412 -4.39 -9.05 -13.25
C GLN A 412 -3.28 -9.42 -12.27
N ASP A 413 -2.24 -8.59 -12.15
CA ASP A 413 -1.15 -8.84 -11.21
C ASP A 413 -1.59 -8.62 -9.76
N ILE A 414 -2.49 -7.66 -9.51
CA ILE A 414 -3.14 -7.50 -8.20
C ILE A 414 -4.02 -8.72 -7.88
N ASP A 415 -4.79 -9.20 -8.86
CA ASP A 415 -5.71 -10.32 -8.69
C ASP A 415 -4.96 -11.65 -8.44
N LYS A 416 -3.78 -11.86 -9.04
CA LYS A 416 -2.97 -13.07 -8.78
C LYS A 416 -2.47 -13.20 -7.36
N GLU A 417 -2.38 -12.12 -6.59
CA GLU A 417 -2.06 -12.21 -5.15
C GLU A 417 -3.25 -12.68 -4.30
N LEU A 418 -4.47 -12.75 -4.87
CA LEU A 418 -5.65 -13.31 -4.22
C LEU A 418 -5.67 -14.85 -4.28
N GLU A 419 -5.05 -15.45 -5.31
CA GLU A 419 -4.87 -16.90 -5.50
C GLU A 419 -3.68 -17.43 -4.68
#